data_AF-A0A7N2LKZ5-F1
#
_entry.id   AF-A0A7N2LKZ5-F1
#
_cell.length_a   1.000
_cell.length_b   1.000
_cell.length_c   1.000
_cell.angle_alpha   90.00
_cell.angle_beta   90.00
_cell.angle_gamma   90.00
#
_symmetry.space_group_name_H-M   'P 1'
#
loop_
_entity.id
_entity.type
_entity.pdbx_description
1 polymer ?
#
loop_
_entity_poly.entity_id
_entity_poly.type
_entity_poly.pdbx_seq_one_letter_code
_entity_poly.pdbx_strand_id
1 'polypeptide(L)'
;MFLASSPCFSPTACKKNLKTKANNADNKKEMEQYEQDLLRNVMPQELTELILAANYLNFKEALDFFCRAMANAIQNKSVEYFHKFFGLESDFEPGEEEKLCKEFAWSFEGVDED
;
A
#
# COMPACT_ATOMS: atom_id res chain seq x y z
N MET A 1 12.84 -43.03 29.71
CA MET A 1 13.84 -42.94 28.63
C MET A 1 13.23 -42.08 27.51
N PHE A 2 13.68 -40.81 27.38
CA PHE A 2 13.55 -39.86 26.24
C PHE A 2 12.12 -39.57 25.67
N LEU A 3 11.61 -38.36 25.41
CA LEU A 3 12.05 -36.95 25.42
C LEU A 3 10.78 -36.09 25.50
N ALA A 4 10.59 -35.31 26.56
CA ALA A 4 9.64 -34.19 26.57
C ALA A 4 10.43 -32.92 26.89
N SER A 5 11.10 -32.39 25.87
CA SER A 5 11.66 -31.04 25.90
C SER A 5 11.84 -30.58 24.46
N SER A 6 10.78 -30.04 23.88
CA SER A 6 10.89 -29.20 22.68
C SER A 6 10.83 -27.75 23.17
N PRO A 7 11.95 -27.01 23.19
CA PRO A 7 11.99 -25.63 23.64
C PRO A 7 11.67 -24.74 22.44
N CYS A 8 10.42 -24.72 21.99
CA CYS A 8 10.04 -23.81 20.91
C CYS A 8 8.65 -23.21 21.11
N PHE A 9 8.37 -22.74 22.32
CA PHE A 9 7.25 -21.85 22.57
C PHE A 9 7.51 -20.93 23.78
N SER A 10 8.66 -20.26 23.77
CA SER A 10 8.91 -19.16 24.69
C SER A 10 8.84 -17.84 23.93
N PRO A 11 7.86 -16.95 24.22
CA PRO A 11 7.69 -15.65 23.55
C PRO A 11 8.90 -14.72 23.65
N THR A 12 9.87 -15.03 24.53
CA THR A 12 11.07 -14.23 24.76
C THR A 12 12.21 -14.52 23.78
N ALA A 13 12.16 -15.63 23.02
CA ALA A 13 13.21 -15.96 22.04
C ALA A 13 13.11 -15.15 20.74
N CYS A 14 11.93 -14.66 20.37
CA CYS A 14 11.76 -13.90 19.13
C CYS A 14 12.26 -12.43 19.24
N LYS A 15 12.38 -11.89 20.46
CA LYS A 15 12.79 -10.50 20.69
C LYS A 15 14.31 -10.26 20.52
N LYS A 16 15.14 -11.30 20.54
CA LYS A 16 16.61 -11.15 20.55
C LYS A 16 17.26 -11.11 19.16
N ASN A 17 16.49 -11.21 18.08
CA ASN A 17 17.01 -11.04 16.71
C ASN A 17 16.50 -9.76 16.01
N LEU A 18 15.72 -8.91 16.69
CA LEU A 18 15.17 -7.68 16.10
C LEU A 18 16.07 -6.43 16.33
N LYS A 19 17.38 -6.63 16.49
CA LYS A 19 18.35 -5.52 16.53
C LYS A 19 19.36 -5.64 15.41
N THR A 20 18.88 -5.84 14.18
CA THR A 20 19.70 -5.54 13.00
C THR A 20 19.62 -4.04 12.78
N LYS A 21 20.56 -3.28 13.36
CA LYS A 21 20.86 -1.94 12.85
C LYS A 21 21.60 -2.10 11.53
N ALA A 22 20.85 -2.41 10.47
CA ALA A 22 21.31 -2.22 9.11
C ALA A 22 21.22 -0.72 8.78
N ASN A 23 22.15 -0.22 7.96
CA ASN A 23 22.24 1.20 7.61
C ASN A 23 20.88 1.68 7.09
N ASN A 24 20.32 2.71 7.73
CA ASN A 24 18.97 3.20 7.43
C ASN A 24 18.78 3.58 5.95
N ALA A 25 19.86 3.96 5.26
CA ALA A 25 19.83 4.33 3.84
C ALA A 25 19.74 3.13 2.89
N ASP A 26 20.41 2.01 3.19
CA ASP A 26 20.42 0.83 2.32
C ASP A 26 19.06 0.11 2.42
N ASN A 27 18.55 -0.06 3.64
CA ASN A 27 17.20 -0.62 3.88
C ASN A 27 16.09 0.21 3.22
N LYS A 28 16.22 1.54 3.19
CA LYS A 28 15.20 2.41 2.59
C LYS A 28 15.07 2.15 1.09
N LYS A 29 16.19 2.04 0.37
CA LYS A 29 16.19 1.77 -1.07
C LYS A 29 15.63 0.39 -1.40
N GLU A 30 15.99 -0.63 -0.60
CA GLU A 30 15.43 -1.97 -0.76
C GLU A 30 13.90 -1.99 -0.57
N MET A 31 13.40 -1.25 0.42
CA MET A 31 11.96 -1.12 0.65
C MET A 31 11.23 -0.37 -0.47
N GLU A 32 11.83 0.69 -1.03
CA GLU A 32 11.28 1.42 -2.18
C GLU A 32 11.24 0.53 -3.44
N GLN A 33 12.28 -0.28 -3.68
CA GLN A 33 12.30 -1.25 -4.77
C GLN A 33 11.20 -2.31 -4.59
N TYR A 34 11.06 -2.83 -3.39
CA TYR A 34 10.01 -3.81 -3.08
C TYR A 34 8.61 -3.21 -3.27
N GLU A 35 8.40 -1.95 -2.90
CA GLU A 35 7.14 -1.24 -3.14
C GLU A 35 6.81 -1.14 -4.64
N GLN A 36 7.80 -0.80 -5.48
CA GLN A 36 7.63 -0.76 -6.94
C GLN A 36 7.33 -2.15 -7.52
N ASP A 37 8.02 -3.18 -7.06
CA ASP A 37 7.77 -4.55 -7.49
C ASP A 37 6.39 -5.04 -7.04
N LEU A 38 5.93 -4.65 -5.85
CA LEU A 38 4.58 -4.96 -5.38
C LEU A 38 3.53 -4.35 -6.32
N LEU A 39 3.63 -3.05 -6.61
CA LEU A 39 2.68 -2.35 -7.48
C LEU A 39 2.70 -2.86 -8.94
N ARG A 40 3.81 -3.44 -9.39
CA ARG A 40 3.92 -4.04 -10.72
C ARG A 40 3.31 -5.45 -10.80
N ASN A 41 3.39 -6.23 -9.73
CA ASN A 41 3.02 -7.64 -9.73
C ASN A 41 1.64 -7.91 -9.11
N VAL A 42 1.08 -6.97 -8.35
CA VAL A 42 -0.17 -7.13 -7.61
C VAL A 42 -1.20 -6.15 -8.16
N MET A 43 -2.39 -6.68 -8.48
CA MET A 43 -3.49 -5.84 -8.96
C MET A 43 -4.05 -4.96 -7.82
N PRO A 44 -4.67 -3.81 -8.11
CA PRO A 44 -5.20 -2.92 -7.06
C PRO A 44 -6.23 -3.58 -6.13
N GLN A 45 -7.00 -4.53 -6.67
CA GLN A 45 -7.96 -5.35 -5.93
C GLN A 45 -7.25 -6.25 -4.90
N GLU A 46 -6.19 -6.96 -5.32
CA GLU A 46 -5.39 -7.82 -4.45
C GLU A 46 -4.67 -7.01 -3.36
N LEU A 47 -4.15 -5.82 -3.70
CA LEU A 47 -3.53 -4.92 -2.71
C LEU A 47 -4.55 -4.47 -1.64
N THR A 48 -5.79 -4.20 -2.04
CA THR A 48 -6.88 -3.88 -1.12
C THR A 48 -7.20 -5.05 -0.19
N GLU A 49 -7.21 -6.28 -0.69
CA GLU A 49 -7.39 -7.49 0.13
C GLU A 49 -6.23 -7.67 1.14
N LEU A 50 -4.99 -7.39 0.73
CA LEU A 50 -3.82 -7.40 1.62
C LEU A 50 -3.94 -6.37 2.76
N ILE A 51 -4.43 -5.16 2.46
CA ILE A 51 -4.71 -4.12 3.47
C ILE A 51 -5.75 -4.63 4.48
N LEU A 52 -6.84 -5.23 4.00
CA LEU A 52 -7.89 -5.78 4.86
C LEU A 52 -7.37 -6.94 5.73
N ALA A 53 -6.55 -7.83 5.16
CA ALA A 53 -5.92 -8.93 5.89
C ALA A 53 -4.97 -8.42 6.97
N ALA A 54 -4.13 -7.42 6.66
CA ALA A 54 -3.22 -6.80 7.63
C ALA A 54 -3.99 -6.13 8.78
N ASN A 55 -5.09 -5.44 8.47
CA ASN A 55 -5.98 -4.85 9.46
C ASN A 55 -6.65 -5.92 10.34
N TYR A 56 -7.17 -7.00 9.75
CA TYR A 56 -7.78 -8.10 10.48
C TYR A 56 -6.81 -8.80 11.45
N LEU A 57 -5.56 -9.00 11.01
CA LEU A 57 -4.50 -9.61 11.83
C LEU A 57 -3.88 -8.63 12.83
N ASN A 58 -4.31 -7.37 12.86
CA ASN A 58 -3.76 -6.28 13.67
C ASN A 58 -2.23 -6.11 13.48
N PHE A 59 -1.76 -6.29 12.24
CA PHE A 59 -0.35 -6.13 11.89
C PHE A 59 -0.11 -4.70 11.37
N LYS A 60 0.13 -3.78 12.30
CA LYS A 60 0.21 -2.35 12.04
C LYS A 60 1.30 -1.97 11.02
N GLU A 61 2.49 -2.56 11.12
CA GLU A 61 3.61 -2.21 10.24
C GLU A 61 3.33 -2.61 8.78
N ALA A 62 2.66 -3.74 8.55
CA ALA A 62 2.22 -4.16 7.22
C ALA A 62 1.08 -3.29 6.70
N LEU A 63 0.12 -2.95 7.56
CA LEU A 63 -0.97 -2.05 7.20
C LEU A 63 -0.44 -0.68 6.76
N ASP A 64 0.45 -0.08 7.54
CA ASP A 64 1.08 1.22 7.22
C ASP A 64 1.92 1.14 5.94
N PHE A 65 2.52 -0.02 5.64
CA PHE A 65 3.26 -0.23 4.39
C PHE A 65 2.34 -0.29 3.17
N PHE A 66 1.29 -1.13 3.20
CA PHE A 66 0.38 -1.28 2.06
C PHE A 66 -0.44 -0.01 1.80
N CYS A 67 -0.90 0.67 2.85
CA CYS A 67 -1.59 1.96 2.71
C CYS A 67 -0.69 3.02 2.06
N ARG A 68 0.60 3.05 2.39
CA ARG A 68 1.57 3.95 1.78
C ARG A 68 1.83 3.60 0.31
N ALA A 69 2.01 2.33 -0.01
CA ALA A 69 2.19 1.86 -1.38
C ALA A 69 0.99 2.24 -2.26
N MET A 70 -0.23 2.04 -1.75
CA MET A 70 -1.45 2.45 -2.42
C MET A 70 -1.55 3.97 -2.59
N ALA A 71 -1.22 4.74 -1.54
CA ALA A 71 -1.20 6.20 -1.59
C ALA A 71 -0.22 6.72 -2.66
N ASN A 72 0.98 6.14 -2.73
CA ASN A 72 1.98 6.50 -3.72
C ASN A 72 1.54 6.14 -5.14
N ALA A 73 0.78 5.06 -5.33
CA ALA A 73 0.25 4.66 -6.63
C ALA A 73 -0.82 5.62 -7.18
N ILE A 74 -1.58 6.27 -6.29
CA ILE A 74 -2.67 7.20 -6.67
C ILE A 74 -2.25 8.68 -6.57
N GLN A 75 -1.12 8.97 -5.93
CA GLN A 75 -0.66 10.33 -5.73
C GLN A 75 -0.40 11.02 -7.07
N ASN A 76 -0.90 12.24 -7.22
CA ASN A 76 -0.79 13.08 -8.41
C ASN A 76 -1.33 12.44 -9.70
N LYS A 77 -2.18 11.41 -9.60
CA LYS A 77 -2.86 10.82 -10.75
C LYS A 77 -4.21 11.47 -11.01
N SER A 78 -4.66 11.44 -12.26
CA SER A 78 -5.96 12.00 -12.64
C SER A 78 -7.12 11.14 -12.11
N VAL A 79 -8.31 11.72 -12.09
CA VAL A 79 -9.55 11.01 -11.79
C VAL A 79 -9.82 9.89 -12.82
N GLU A 80 -9.47 10.12 -14.08
CA GLU A 80 -9.59 9.11 -15.14
C GLU A 80 -8.67 7.91 -14.91
N TYR A 81 -7.43 8.17 -14.47
CA TYR A 81 -6.52 7.10 -14.09
C TYR A 81 -7.07 6.31 -12.91
N PHE A 82 -7.60 6.98 -11.88
CA PHE A 82 -8.21 6.32 -10.73
C PHE A 82 -9.37 5.39 -11.15
N HIS A 83 -10.26 5.85 -12.04
CA HIS A 83 -11.33 5.03 -12.59
C HIS A 83 -10.78 3.80 -13.30
N LYS A 84 -9.78 3.94 -14.18
CA LYS A 84 -9.15 2.81 -14.88
C LYS A 84 -8.43 1.86 -13.92
N PHE A 85 -7.72 2.40 -12.93
CA PHE A 85 -6.91 1.64 -11.98
C PHE A 85 -7.78 0.73 -11.11
N PHE A 86 -8.93 1.21 -10.63
CA PHE A 86 -9.88 0.40 -9.86
C PHE A 86 -10.93 -0.32 -10.72
N GLY A 87 -10.94 -0.09 -12.04
CA GLY A 87 -11.94 -0.67 -12.95
C GLY A 87 -13.35 -0.12 -12.69
N LEU A 88 -13.45 1.16 -12.32
CA LEU A 88 -14.70 1.87 -12.04
C LEU A 88 -15.16 2.64 -13.28
N GLU A 89 -16.47 2.67 -13.51
CA GLU A 89 -17.10 3.56 -14.49
C GLU A 89 -17.53 4.86 -13.79
N SER A 90 -17.51 5.98 -14.52
CA SER A 90 -17.99 7.26 -13.98
C SER A 90 -19.52 7.22 -13.85
N ASP A 91 -20.02 7.47 -12.64
CA ASP A 91 -21.47 7.55 -12.36
C ASP A 91 -22.05 8.94 -12.68
N PHE A 92 -21.23 9.90 -13.12
CA PHE A 92 -21.65 11.28 -13.39
C PHE A 92 -22.18 11.45 -14.82
N GLU A 93 -23.24 12.25 -14.97
CA GLU A 93 -23.60 12.73 -16.31
C GLU A 93 -22.52 13.68 -16.85
N PRO A 94 -22.24 13.70 -18.17
CA PRO A 94 -21.18 14.53 -18.74
C PRO A 94 -21.28 16.03 -18.39
N GLY A 95 -22.52 16.54 -18.28
CA GLY A 95 -22.77 17.94 -17.91
C GLY A 95 -22.61 18.24 -16.42
N GLU A 96 -22.67 17.23 -15.56
CA GLU A 96 -22.40 17.34 -14.13
C GLU A 96 -20.90 17.24 -13.85
N GLU A 97 -20.22 16.31 -14.52
CA GLU A 97 -18.77 16.16 -14.45
C GLU A 97 -18.04 17.42 -14.90
N GLU A 98 -18.46 18.06 -15.99
CA GLU A 98 -17.85 19.31 -16.45
C GLU A 98 -18.03 20.47 -15.44
N LYS A 99 -19.17 20.52 -14.75
CA LYS A 99 -19.40 21.51 -13.68
C LYS A 99 -18.51 21.22 -12.48
N LEU A 100 -18.40 19.95 -12.09
CA LEU A 100 -17.55 19.51 -10.99
C LEU A 100 -16.07 19.82 -11.29
N CYS A 101 -15.60 19.54 -12.51
CA CYS A 101 -14.24 19.88 -12.94
C CYS A 101 -13.98 21.40 -12.89
N LYS A 102 -14.97 22.24 -13.24
CA LYS A 102 -14.85 23.71 -13.13
C LYS A 102 -14.83 24.18 -11.69
N GLU A 103 -15.68 23.62 -10.82
CA GLU A 103 -15.75 23.97 -9.40
C GLU A 103 -14.49 23.53 -8.64
N PHE A 104 -13.94 22.37 -9.00
CA PHE A 104 -12.75 21.79 -8.40
C PHE A 104 -11.50 21.99 -9.25
N ALA A 105 -11.44 23.04 -10.08
CA ALA A 105 -10.29 23.31 -10.95
C ALA A 105 -8.93 23.29 -10.20
N TRP A 106 -8.94 23.71 -8.93
CA TRP A 106 -7.77 23.71 -8.04
C TRP A 106 -7.19 22.31 -7.76
N SER A 107 -7.98 21.23 -7.87
CA SER A 107 -7.52 19.87 -7.59
C SER A 107 -6.79 19.21 -8.77
N PHE A 108 -6.80 19.84 -9.94
CA PHE A 108 -6.13 19.35 -11.15
C PHE A 108 -4.74 19.99 -11.36
N GLU A 109 -4.30 20.87 -10.46
CA GLU A 109 -2.97 21.46 -10.50
C GLU A 109 -1.91 20.46 -10.00
N GLY A 110 -0.85 20.23 -10.79
CA GLY A 110 0.23 19.32 -10.42
C GLY A 110 -0.10 17.83 -10.57
N VAL A 111 -1.14 17.51 -11.35
CA VAL A 111 -1.45 16.13 -11.78
C VAL A 111 -0.49 15.74 -12.91
N ASP A 112 0.10 14.55 -12.81
CA ASP A 112 0.94 13.97 -13.84
C ASP A 112 0.07 13.55 -15.04
N GLU A 113 0.60 13.68 -16.27
CA GLU A 113 -0.07 13.09 -17.44
C GLU A 113 -0.18 11.57 -17.27
N ASP A 114 -1.36 11.02 -17.58
CA ASP A 114 -1.71 9.60 -17.37
C ASP A 114 -0.96 8.62 -18.27
#